data_AF-A0A949UJ25-F1
#
_entry.id   AF-A0A949UJ25-F1
#
_cell.length_a   1.000
_cell.length_b   1.000
_cell.length_c   1.000
_cell.angle_alpha   90.00
_cell.angle_beta   90.00
_cell.angle_gamma   90.00
#
_symmetry.space_group_name_H-M   'P 1'
#
loop_
_entity.id
_entity.type
_entity.pdbx_description
1 polymer ?
#
loop_
_entity_poly.entity_id
_entity_poly.type
_entity_poly.pdbx_seq_one_letter_code
_entity_poly.pdbx_strand_id
1 'polypeptide(L)'
;MEQLRCLRCGREIESGDKSVAVYMFAQTVGIRPRQKSAAQRICFCPQCSVSLAMGPPPEGALNVAAWEMLREMVSSDPALNEAAWDNLRGLAGLLPATGTDGRARREAGNGYFEF
;
A
#
# COMPACT_ATOMS: atom_id res chain seq x y z
N MET A 1 -11.41 -12.67 -17.94
CA MET A 1 -11.35 -11.76 -16.78
C MET A 1 -9.89 -11.50 -16.48
N GLU A 2 -9.45 -10.25 -16.53
CA GLU A 2 -8.10 -9.91 -16.07
C GLU A 2 -8.03 -10.15 -14.55
N GLN A 3 -7.05 -10.93 -14.10
CA GLN A 3 -6.77 -11.09 -12.68
C GLN A 3 -6.24 -9.77 -12.14
N LEU A 4 -7.03 -9.10 -11.29
CA LEU A 4 -6.59 -7.91 -10.60
C LEU A 4 -5.61 -8.31 -9.51
N ARG A 5 -4.47 -7.63 -9.44
CA ARG A 5 -3.45 -7.84 -8.42
C ARG A 5 -3.13 -6.52 -7.75
N CYS A 6 -2.84 -6.57 -6.46
CA CYS A 6 -2.29 -5.43 -5.77
C CYS A 6 -0.90 -5.10 -6.34
N LEU A 7 -0.70 -3.88 -6.82
CA LEU A 7 0.58 -3.47 -7.41
C LEU A 7 1.74 -3.53 -6.40
N ARG A 8 1.45 -3.34 -5.10
CA ARG A 8 2.48 -3.32 -4.05
C ARG A 8 2.88 -4.70 -3.55
N CYS A 9 1.91 -5.57 -3.21
CA CYS A 9 2.20 -6.88 -2.61
C CYS A 9 1.94 -8.08 -3.52
N GLY A 10 1.44 -7.87 -4.75
CA GLY A 10 1.18 -8.94 -5.72
C GLY A 10 -0.03 -9.83 -5.42
N ARG A 11 -0.69 -9.65 -4.26
CA ARG A 11 -1.89 -10.41 -3.87
C ARG A 11 -2.99 -10.27 -4.91
N GLU A 12 -3.60 -11.39 -5.28
CA GLU A 12 -4.78 -11.42 -6.15
C GLU A 12 -5.98 -10.79 -5.44
N ILE A 13 -6.74 -10.00 -6.18
CA ILE A 13 -7.94 -9.30 -5.74
C ILE A 13 -9.11 -9.95 -6.47
N GLU A 14 -9.92 -10.71 -5.72
CA GLU A 14 -11.06 -11.43 -6.27
C GLU A 14 -12.28 -10.52 -6.43
N SER A 15 -13.29 -11.02 -7.16
CA SER A 15 -14.56 -10.31 -7.30
C SER A 15 -15.27 -10.24 -5.93
N GLY A 16 -15.47 -9.03 -5.42
CA GLY A 16 -16.08 -8.77 -4.11
C GLY A 16 -15.08 -8.37 -3.03
N ASP A 17 -13.78 -8.51 -3.27
CA ASP A 17 -12.75 -8.00 -2.38
C ASP A 17 -12.78 -6.47 -2.34
N LYS A 18 -12.78 -5.91 -1.13
CA LYS A 18 -12.55 -4.48 -0.92
C LYS A 18 -11.14 -4.14 -1.44
N SER A 19 -11.04 -3.14 -2.31
CA SER A 19 -9.76 -2.67 -2.86
C SER A 19 -9.86 -1.22 -3.32
N VAL A 20 -8.72 -0.57 -3.47
CA VAL A 20 -8.62 0.78 -4.07
C VAL A 20 -8.12 0.66 -5.50
N ALA A 21 -8.84 1.24 -6.44
CA ALA A 21 -8.41 1.34 -7.83
C ALA A 21 -8.07 2.79 -8.20
N VAL A 22 -6.88 3.00 -8.75
CA VAL A 22 -6.42 4.28 -9.29
C VAL A 22 -6.42 4.19 -10.80
N TYR A 23 -7.13 5.11 -11.45
CA TYR A 23 -7.17 5.22 -12.91
C TYR A 23 -6.29 6.39 -13.34
N MET A 24 -5.22 6.10 -14.10
CA MET A 24 -4.27 7.12 -14.55
C MET A 24 -4.20 7.15 -16.07
N PHE A 25 -4.19 8.36 -16.63
CA PHE A 25 -3.89 8.59 -18.04
C PHE A 25 -3.24 9.96 -18.20
N ALA A 26 -2.45 10.12 -19.26
CA ALA A 26 -1.87 11.40 -19.66
C ALA A 26 -2.55 11.89 -20.93
N GLN A 27 -2.70 13.21 -21.05
CA GLN A 27 -3.22 13.84 -22.26
C GLN A 27 -2.52 15.17 -22.51
N THR A 28 -2.18 15.45 -23.77
CA THR A 28 -1.62 16.75 -24.15
C THR A 28 -2.66 17.86 -23.99
N VAL A 29 -2.25 19.00 -23.44
CA VAL A 29 -3.06 20.21 -23.33
C VAL A 29 -2.41 21.31 -24.17
N GLY A 30 -3.20 22.04 -24.97
CA GLY A 30 -2.70 23.13 -25.82
C GLY A 30 -2.05 22.71 -27.15
N ILE A 31 -1.79 21.42 -27.37
CA ILE A 31 -1.18 20.87 -28.59
C ILE A 31 -2.23 20.15 -29.46
N ARG A 32 -2.12 20.28 -30.79
CA ARG A 32 -2.96 19.59 -31.79
C ARG A 32 -2.07 18.79 -32.77
N PRO A 33 -2.46 17.55 -33.15
CA PRO A 33 -3.61 16.79 -32.66
C PRO A 33 -3.39 16.31 -31.22
N ARG A 34 -4.48 16.32 -30.43
CA ARG A 34 -4.44 15.95 -29.01
C ARG A 34 -4.07 14.47 -28.87
N GLN A 35 -3.00 14.18 -28.15
CA GLN A 35 -2.56 12.83 -27.84
C GLN A 35 -3.03 12.43 -26.44
N LYS A 36 -3.50 11.20 -26.29
CA LYS A 36 -3.91 10.61 -25.00
C LYS A 36 -3.23 9.26 -24.84
N SER A 37 -2.66 8.99 -23.67
CA SER A 37 -2.13 7.66 -23.36
C SER A 37 -3.27 6.64 -23.20
N ALA A 38 -2.93 5.35 -23.25
CA ALA A 38 -3.82 4.32 -22.73
C ALA A 38 -4.13 4.60 -21.24
N ALA A 39 -5.35 4.29 -20.81
CA ALA A 39 -5.72 4.37 -19.40
C ALA A 39 -5.13 3.17 -18.67
N GLN A 40 -4.37 3.42 -17.62
CA GLN A 40 -3.88 2.39 -16.73
C GLN A 40 -4.77 2.31 -15.49
N ARG A 41 -5.21 1.09 -15.17
CA ARG A 41 -5.92 0.77 -13.93
C ARG A 41 -4.94 0.09 -13.00
N ILE A 42 -4.65 0.74 -11.88
CA ILE A 42 -3.76 0.23 -10.82
C ILE A 42 -4.62 -0.12 -9.62
N CYS A 43 -4.38 -1.27 -8.98
CA CYS A 43 -5.13 -1.68 -7.79
C CYS A 43 -4.23 -1.85 -6.57
N PHE A 44 -4.76 -1.51 -5.40
CA PHE A 44 -4.15 -1.74 -4.09
C PHE A 44 -5.13 -2.45 -3.17
N CYS A 45 -4.66 -3.45 -2.43
CA CYS A 45 -5.46 -4.03 -1.35
C CYS A 45 -5.61 -3.01 -0.21
N PRO A 46 -6.62 -3.15 0.68
CA PRO A 46 -6.91 -2.18 1.74
C PRO A 46 -5.69 -1.93 2.65
N GLN A 47 -4.93 -2.99 2.93
CA GLN A 47 -3.69 -2.91 3.70
C GLN A 47 -2.63 -2.04 3.04
N CYS A 48 -2.38 -2.25 1.74
CA CYS A 48 -1.37 -1.51 1.02
C CYS A 48 -1.78 -0.06 0.80
N SER A 49 -3.06 0.21 0.52
CA SER A 49 -3.56 1.58 0.35
C SER A 49 -3.42 2.39 1.65
N VAL A 50 -3.84 1.84 2.79
CA VAL A 50 -3.70 2.51 4.10
C VAL A 50 -2.23 2.70 4.44
N SER A 51 -1.38 1.67 4.27
CA SER A 51 0.05 1.79 4.53
C SER A 51 0.74 2.84 3.65
N LEU A 52 0.35 2.99 2.38
CA LEU A 52 0.89 4.03 1.50
C LEU A 52 0.43 5.43 1.94
N ALA A 53 -0.86 5.60 2.24
CA ALA A 53 -1.45 6.87 2.64
C ALA A 53 -0.92 7.40 3.98
N MET A 54 -0.61 6.51 4.92
CA MET A 54 -0.10 6.85 6.25
C MET A 54 1.44 6.98 6.29
N GLY A 55 2.12 6.64 5.19
CA GLY A 55 3.56 6.78 5.04
C GLY A 55 3.99 8.20 4.63
N PRO A 56 5.31 8.47 4.61
CA PRO A 56 5.82 9.74 4.09
C PRO A 56 5.47 9.89 2.60
N PRO A 57 5.33 11.14 2.10
CA PRO A 57 5.12 11.38 0.67
C PRO A 57 6.27 10.79 -0.15
N PRO A 58 5.98 10.15 -1.30
CA PRO A 58 7.02 9.63 -2.18
C PRO A 58 7.81 10.76 -2.84
N GLU A 59 9.03 10.46 -3.28
CA GLU A 59 9.85 11.41 -4.03
C GLU A 59 9.32 11.59 -5.47
N GLY A 60 9.42 12.83 -5.97
CA GLY A 60 9.08 13.22 -7.34
C GLY A 60 7.60 13.55 -7.56
N ALA A 61 7.34 14.56 -8.42
CA ALA A 61 6.01 15.14 -8.60
C ALA A 61 4.94 14.15 -9.12
N LEU A 62 5.32 13.20 -9.98
CA LEU A 62 4.38 12.23 -10.56
C LEU A 62 3.82 11.25 -9.51
N ASN A 63 4.65 10.89 -8.53
CA ASN A 63 4.27 9.94 -7.48
C ASN A 63 3.49 10.65 -6.36
N VAL A 64 3.79 11.92 -6.09
CA VAL A 64 3.11 12.73 -5.08
C VAL A 64 1.62 12.87 -5.39
N ALA A 65 1.23 13.17 -6.64
CA ALA A 65 -0.18 13.31 -6.99
C ALA A 65 -0.99 12.02 -6.75
N ALA A 66 -0.42 10.85 -7.10
CA ALA A 66 -1.05 9.56 -6.84
C ALA A 66 -1.15 9.26 -5.34
N TRP A 67 -0.12 9.60 -4.58
CA TRP A 67 -0.11 9.46 -3.13
C TRP A 67 -1.12 10.39 -2.45
N GLU A 68 -1.25 11.65 -2.87
CA GLU A 68 -2.23 12.60 -2.34
C GLU A 68 -3.66 12.09 -2.56
N MET A 69 -3.99 11.60 -3.76
CA MET A 69 -5.29 10.97 -4.04
C MET A 69 -5.57 9.78 -3.12
N LEU A 70 -4.58 8.91 -2.91
CA LEU A 70 -4.71 7.79 -1.98
C LEU A 70 -4.89 8.26 -0.54
N ARG A 71 -4.12 9.26 -0.11
CA ARG A 71 -4.18 9.81 1.24
C ARG A 71 -5.52 10.46 1.54
N GLU A 72 -6.05 11.26 0.61
CA GLU A 72 -7.37 11.88 0.73
C GLU A 72 -8.47 10.82 0.85
N MET A 73 -8.43 9.78 0.01
CA MET A 73 -9.40 8.68 0.05
C MET A 73 -9.35 7.90 1.37
N VAL A 74 -8.15 7.52 1.82
CA VAL A 74 -7.96 6.79 3.09
C VAL A 74 -8.38 7.64 4.29
N SER A 75 -8.20 8.97 4.22
CA SER A 75 -8.54 9.88 5.32
C SER A 75 -10.04 10.19 5.39
N SER A 76 -10.76 10.08 4.28
CA SER A 76 -12.19 10.40 4.18
C SER A 76 -13.12 9.22 4.44
N ASP A 77 -12.70 7.99 4.14
CA ASP A 77 -13.52 6.79 4.32
C ASP A 77 -12.98 5.85 5.43
N PRO A 78 -13.60 5.81 6.63
CA PRO A 78 -13.18 4.92 7.70
C PRO A 78 -13.38 3.43 7.36
N ALA A 79 -14.29 3.08 6.45
CA ALA A 79 -14.52 1.69 6.07
C ALA A 79 -13.29 1.05 5.39
N LEU A 80 -12.44 1.88 4.78
CA LEU A 80 -11.18 1.43 4.20
C LEU A 80 -10.16 1.05 5.29
N ASN A 81 -10.10 1.83 6.36
CA ASN A 81 -9.25 1.56 7.52
C ASN A 81 -9.75 0.32 8.28
N GLU A 82 -11.06 0.16 8.45
CA GLU A 82 -11.64 -1.06 9.03
C GLU A 82 -11.34 -2.29 8.19
N ALA A 83 -11.52 -2.22 6.87
CA ALA A 83 -11.18 -3.30 5.95
C ALA A 83 -9.70 -3.66 5.98
N ALA A 84 -8.84 -2.67 6.19
CA ALA A 84 -7.45 -2.93 6.48
C ALA A 84 -7.34 -3.74 7.79
N TRP A 85 -7.81 -3.24 8.92
CA TRP A 85 -7.72 -3.95 10.20
C TRP A 85 -8.27 -5.38 10.18
N ASP A 86 -9.39 -5.63 9.50
CA ASP A 86 -9.95 -6.97 9.33
C ASP A 86 -9.00 -7.93 8.63
N ASN A 87 -8.36 -7.47 7.55
CA ASN A 87 -7.36 -8.27 6.84
C ASN A 87 -6.16 -8.62 7.73
N LEU A 88 -5.71 -7.69 8.60
CA LEU A 88 -4.63 -7.98 9.55
C LEU A 88 -5.06 -8.97 10.62
N ARG A 89 -6.28 -8.84 11.16
CA ARG A 89 -6.80 -9.78 12.16
C ARG A 89 -6.95 -11.20 11.60
N GLY A 90 -7.40 -11.32 10.35
CA GLY A 90 -7.42 -12.61 9.65
C GLY A 90 -6.03 -13.23 9.48
N LEU A 91 -4.99 -12.41 9.30
CA LEU A 91 -3.59 -12.85 9.25
C LEU A 91 -2.99 -13.12 10.63
N ALA A 92 -3.41 -12.41 11.69
CA ALA A 92 -2.87 -12.56 13.03
C ALA A 92 -3.10 -13.97 13.61
N GLY A 93 -4.19 -14.64 13.22
CA GLY A 93 -4.42 -16.05 13.57
C GLY A 93 -3.50 -17.04 12.84
N LEU A 94 -2.74 -16.60 11.84
CA LEU A 94 -1.82 -17.41 11.03
C LEU A 94 -0.34 -17.09 11.31
N LEU A 95 -0.06 -16.01 12.05
CA LEU A 95 1.30 -15.68 12.46
C LEU A 95 1.68 -16.52 13.68
N PRO A 96 2.86 -17.17 13.68
CA PRO A 96 3.35 -17.85 14.88
C PRO A 96 3.44 -16.82 16.00
N ALA A 97 2.96 -17.18 17.19
CA ALA A 97 3.15 -16.38 18.39
C ALA A 97 4.66 -16.26 18.64
N THR A 98 5.27 -15.18 18.15
CA THR A 98 6.66 -14.86 18.49
C THR A 98 6.65 -14.53 19.97
N GLY A 99 6.96 -15.55 20.77
CA GLY A 99 6.96 -15.51 22.22
C GLY A 99 7.87 -14.40 22.71
N THR A 100 7.27 -13.32 23.20
CA THR A 100 7.91 -12.40 24.12
C THR A 100 7.77 -12.98 25.54
N ASP A 101 8.28 -14.18 25.76
CA ASP A 101 8.47 -14.73 27.11
C ASP A 101 9.94 -14.52 27.51
N GLY A 102 10.13 -13.64 28.49
CA GLY A 102 11.44 -13.23 28.95
C GLY A 102 12.21 -14.31 29.72
N ARG A 103 13.47 -14.54 29.33
CA ARG A 103 14.64 -14.89 30.16
C ARG A 103 15.85 -14.96 29.22
N ALA A 104 17.03 -14.40 29.47
CA ALA A 104 17.64 -13.93 30.71
C ALA A 104 18.73 -12.88 30.40
N ARG A 105 18.94 -11.95 31.35
CA ARG A 105 20.22 -11.23 31.48
C ARG A 105 21.35 -12.26 31.57
N ARG A 106 22.28 -12.22 30.62
CA ARG A 106 23.70 -12.53 30.87
C ARG A 106 24.53 -11.49 30.15
N GLU A 107 25.30 -10.75 30.94
CA GLU A 107 26.37 -9.89 30.49
C GLU A 107 27.47 -10.75 29.82
N ALA A 108 27.91 -10.30 28.65
CA ALA A 108 29.24 -10.46 28.06
C ALA A 108 29.16 -9.64 26.76
N GLY A 109 29.75 -8.46 26.64
CA GLY A 109 31.19 -8.25 26.61
C GLY A 109 31.57 -7.83 25.19
N ASN A 110 31.87 -6.54 25.03
CA ASN A 110 32.83 -5.95 24.09
C ASN A 110 32.76 -6.32 22.59
N GLY A 111 32.52 -5.32 21.72
CA GLY A 111 32.82 -5.46 20.28
C GLY A 111 32.20 -4.38 19.40
N TYR A 112 32.93 -3.29 19.18
CA TYR A 112 32.77 -2.39 18.03
C TYR A 112 32.84 -3.18 16.71
N PHE A 113 32.06 -2.81 15.69
CA PHE A 113 32.51 -2.81 14.29
C PHE A 113 31.66 -1.86 13.42
N GLU A 114 32.35 -0.91 12.77
CA GLU A 114 31.93 -0.17 11.58
C GLU A 114 32.06 -1.05 10.33
N PHE A 115 31.22 -0.82 9.31
CA PHE A 115 31.60 -0.67 7.89
C PHE A 115 30.52 0.12 7.16
#